data_AF-A0A497P1F4-F1
#
_entry.id   AF-A0A497P1F4-F1
#
_cell.length_a   1.000
_cell.length_b   1.000
_cell.length_c   1.000
_cell.angle_alpha   90.00
_cell.angle_beta   90.00
_cell.angle_gamma   90.00
#
_symmetry.space_group_name_H-M   'P 1'
#
loop_
_entity.id
_entity.type
_entity.pdbx_description
1 polymer ?
#
loop_
_entity_poly.entity_id
_entity_poly.type
_entity_poly.pdbx_seq_one_letter_code
_entity_poly.pdbx_strand_id
1 'polypeptide(L)'
;MTWTTSYTRASSSWLPQITVFGPCDNAIRDLGDAYRRQREAARRIRELGSILLGERLPAREIIMRIPWIIRGGMLEYRDGKVCVFGRCVDAYEFFKAIDDYYLAYRDRVRALRDIEFLCKDVTPFFCRDEVKRFIKAIEDLWEIPVNPRRASRDIRMLAIMKSPKLKEAIEKYGEYLRARRELLRCAGMIL
;
A
#
# COMPACT_ATOMS: atom_id res chain seq x y z
N MET A 1 30.97 -16.46 -63.64
CA MET A 1 29.66 -15.76 -63.64
C MET A 1 29.14 -15.78 -62.21
N THR A 2 29.39 -14.71 -61.48
CA THR A 2 29.02 -14.53 -60.06
C THR A 2 28.04 -13.37 -59.98
N TRP A 3 26.82 -13.64 -59.56
CA TRP A 3 25.81 -12.62 -59.30
C TRP A 3 25.94 -12.14 -57.85
N THR A 4 26.31 -10.88 -57.67
CA THR A 4 26.26 -10.15 -56.40
C THR A 4 24.89 -9.49 -56.27
N THR A 5 24.03 -10.00 -55.38
CA THR A 5 22.80 -9.32 -54.95
C THR A 5 23.09 -8.51 -53.69
N SER A 6 23.27 -7.21 -53.88
CA SER A 6 23.32 -6.21 -52.81
C SER A 6 21.91 -5.97 -52.26
N TYR A 7 21.60 -6.54 -51.09
CA TYR A 7 20.43 -6.16 -50.32
C TYR A 7 20.73 -4.86 -49.54
N THR A 8 20.29 -3.73 -50.08
CA THR A 8 20.11 -2.48 -49.34
C THR A 8 19.06 -2.69 -48.25
N ARG A 9 19.49 -2.76 -46.99
CA ARG A 9 18.60 -2.80 -45.82
C ARG A 9 18.12 -1.38 -45.55
N ALA A 10 16.89 -1.08 -45.97
CA ALA A 10 16.20 0.16 -45.61
C ALA A 10 16.09 0.28 -44.09
N SER A 11 16.57 1.40 -43.54
CA SER A 11 16.44 1.78 -42.14
C SER A 11 15.00 2.22 -41.85
N SER A 12 14.21 1.34 -41.23
CA SER A 12 12.88 1.67 -40.70
C SER A 12 12.95 1.89 -39.19
N SER A 13 13.45 3.05 -38.75
CA SER A 13 13.40 3.47 -37.34
C SER A 13 12.15 4.32 -37.09
N TRP A 14 10.98 3.68 -37.11
CA TRP A 14 9.70 4.28 -36.70
C TRP A 14 8.85 3.29 -35.90
N LEU A 15 9.49 2.51 -35.02
CA LEU A 15 8.76 1.81 -33.97
C LEU A 15 8.79 2.70 -32.72
N PRO A 16 7.63 3.06 -32.12
CA PRO A 16 7.63 3.72 -30.83
C PRO A 16 8.40 2.83 -29.86
N GLN A 17 9.42 3.40 -29.21
CA GLN A 17 10.16 2.71 -28.17
C GLN A 17 9.18 2.39 -27.04
N ILE A 18 8.66 1.17 -27.03
CA ILE A 18 7.97 0.63 -25.86
C ILE A 18 9.03 0.60 -24.78
N THR A 19 8.98 1.56 -23.85
CA THR A 19 9.81 1.53 -22.65
C THR A 19 9.36 0.33 -21.84
N VAL A 20 10.06 -0.80 -22.01
CA VAL A 20 9.85 -1.99 -21.20
C VAL A 20 10.44 -1.68 -19.82
N PHE A 21 9.58 -1.32 -18.88
CA PHE A 21 9.96 -1.09 -17.50
C PHE A 21 10.35 -2.41 -16.84
N GLY A 22 11.40 -2.38 -16.01
CA GLY A 22 11.87 -3.55 -15.29
C GLY A 22 10.89 -4.02 -14.20
N PRO A 23 11.07 -5.23 -13.66
CA PRO A 23 10.22 -5.76 -12.59
C PRO A 23 10.10 -4.85 -11.36
N CYS A 24 11.20 -4.17 -10.99
CA CYS A 24 11.20 -3.21 -9.89
C CYS A 24 10.29 -1.99 -10.18
N ASP A 25 10.38 -1.39 -11.38
CA ASP A 25 9.51 -0.27 -11.77
C ASP A 25 8.03 -0.66 -11.83
N ASN A 26 7.73 -1.88 -12.28
CA ASN A 26 6.36 -2.40 -12.28
C ASN A 26 5.83 -2.56 -10.84
N ALA A 27 6.64 -3.08 -9.91
CA ALA A 27 6.25 -3.18 -8.50
C ALA A 27 5.97 -1.81 -7.86
N ILE A 28 6.71 -0.76 -8.26
CA ILE A 28 6.47 0.61 -7.81
C ILE A 28 5.15 1.16 -8.37
N ARG A 29 4.83 0.86 -9.63
CA ARG A 29 3.53 1.23 -10.22
C ARG A 29 2.37 0.52 -9.55
N ASP A 30 2.49 -0.79 -9.35
CA ASP A 30 1.50 -1.59 -8.63
C ASP A 30 1.26 -1.05 -7.22
N LEU A 31 2.33 -0.59 -6.55
CA LEU A 31 2.22 0.09 -5.26
C LEU A 31 1.40 1.37 -5.36
N GLY A 32 1.67 2.20 -6.37
CA GLY A 32 0.97 3.44 -6.66
C GLY A 32 -0.53 3.23 -6.89
N ASP A 33 -0.87 2.28 -7.78
CA ASP A 33 -2.24 1.91 -8.10
C ASP A 33 -2.99 1.36 -6.88
N ALA A 34 -2.40 0.42 -6.16
CA ALA A 34 -3.00 -0.12 -4.95
C ALA A 34 -3.19 0.98 -3.89
N TYR A 35 -2.25 1.91 -3.76
CA TYR A 35 -2.37 3.02 -2.81
C TYR A 35 -3.49 4.00 -3.20
N ARG A 36 -3.65 4.33 -4.48
CA ARG A 36 -4.74 5.17 -4.99
C ARG A 36 -6.11 4.52 -4.76
N ARG A 37 -6.28 3.26 -5.18
CA ARG A 37 -7.51 2.49 -4.95
C ARG A 37 -7.86 2.45 -3.47
N GLN A 38 -6.86 2.23 -2.61
CA GLN A 38 -7.08 2.22 -1.16
C GLN A 38 -7.56 3.58 -0.63
N ARG A 39 -6.99 4.69 -1.11
CA ARG A 39 -7.42 6.04 -0.72
C ARG A 39 -8.82 6.36 -1.20
N GLU A 40 -9.20 5.89 -2.38
CA GLU A 40 -10.55 6.05 -2.92
C GLU A 40 -11.58 5.26 -2.11
N ALA A 41 -11.33 3.97 -1.87
CA ALA A 41 -12.16 3.16 -0.99
C ALA A 41 -12.27 3.78 0.41
N ALA A 42 -11.17 4.28 0.97
CA ALA A 42 -11.19 5.00 2.24
C ALA A 42 -12.03 6.29 2.19
N ARG A 43 -12.09 7.01 1.06
CA ARG A 43 -12.99 8.16 0.90
C ARG A 43 -14.45 7.72 0.96
N ARG A 44 -14.82 6.69 0.20
CA ARG A 44 -16.18 6.12 0.19
C ARG A 44 -16.61 5.63 1.58
N ILE A 45 -15.75 4.90 2.29
CA ILE A 45 -16.02 4.47 3.67
C ILE A 45 -16.26 5.66 4.59
N ARG A 46 -15.46 6.74 4.48
CA ARG A 46 -15.64 7.93 5.32
C ARG A 46 -16.95 8.64 5.05
N GLU A 47 -17.31 8.78 3.77
CA GLU A 47 -18.57 9.39 3.36
C GLU A 47 -19.76 8.61 3.92
N LEU A 48 -19.86 7.32 3.59
CA LEU A 48 -20.95 6.45 4.04
C LEU A 48 -20.94 6.28 5.57
N GLY A 49 -19.78 6.10 6.18
CA GLY A 49 -19.66 5.97 7.63
C GLY A 49 -20.02 7.26 8.38
N SER A 50 -19.80 8.44 7.79
CA SER A 50 -20.23 9.70 8.40
C SER A 50 -21.74 9.86 8.41
N ILE A 51 -22.42 9.35 7.38
CA ILE A 51 -23.88 9.27 7.34
C ILE A 51 -24.35 8.26 8.37
N LEU A 52 -23.80 7.04 8.35
CA LEU A 52 -24.22 5.93 9.21
C LEU A 52 -24.02 6.22 10.70
N LEU A 53 -22.88 6.80 11.08
CA LEU A 53 -22.51 7.03 12.48
C LEU A 53 -22.81 8.45 12.97
N GLY A 54 -23.09 9.39 12.07
CA GLY A 54 -23.27 10.80 12.41
C GLY A 54 -21.99 11.54 12.79
N GLU A 55 -20.81 10.95 12.57
CA GLU A 55 -19.50 11.50 12.96
C GLU A 55 -18.50 11.44 11.80
N ARG A 56 -17.66 12.48 11.66
CA ARG A 56 -16.56 12.47 10.67
C ARG A 56 -15.35 11.74 11.23
N LEU A 57 -15.25 10.44 10.93
CA LEU A 57 -14.18 9.57 11.39
C LEU A 57 -13.27 9.13 10.24
N PRO A 58 -12.00 8.75 10.50
CA PRO A 58 -11.17 8.06 9.53
C PRO A 58 -11.76 6.69 9.14
N ALA A 59 -11.56 6.26 7.89
CA ALA A 59 -12.08 4.98 7.38
C ALA A 59 -11.72 3.79 8.30
N ARG A 60 -10.47 3.74 8.78
CA ARG A 60 -10.01 2.69 9.70
C ARG A 60 -10.82 2.64 10.99
N GLU A 61 -11.19 3.80 11.54
CA GLU A 61 -11.95 3.86 12.78
C GLU A 61 -13.39 3.42 12.55
N ILE A 62 -14.01 3.83 11.43
CA ILE A 62 -15.34 3.36 11.01
C ILE A 62 -15.33 1.82 10.93
N ILE A 63 -14.39 1.25 10.18
CA ILE A 63 -14.25 -0.21 10.03
C ILE A 63 -14.07 -0.91 11.39
N MET A 64 -13.29 -0.32 12.31
CA MET A 64 -13.10 -0.88 13.66
C MET A 64 -14.35 -0.81 14.54
N ARG A 65 -15.23 0.17 14.33
CA ARG A 65 -16.47 0.30 15.10
C ARG A 65 -17.55 -0.68 14.63
N ILE A 66 -17.58 -1.05 13.35
CA ILE A 66 -18.61 -1.96 12.80
C ILE A 66 -18.76 -3.27 13.60
N PRO A 67 -17.69 -4.03 13.94
CA PRO A 67 -17.84 -5.23 14.77
C PRO A 67 -18.41 -4.97 16.17
N TRP A 68 -18.21 -3.79 16.73
CA TRP A 68 -18.81 -3.42 18.03
C TRP A 68 -20.29 -3.10 17.88
N ILE A 69 -20.67 -2.35 16.85
CA ILE A 69 -22.07 -2.02 16.53
C ILE A 69 -22.88 -3.29 16.25
N ILE A 70 -22.31 -4.24 15.49
CA ILE A 70 -22.94 -5.55 15.24
C ILE A 70 -23.14 -6.32 16.54
N ARG A 71 -22.09 -6.46 17.36
CA ARG A 71 -22.19 -7.18 18.65
C ARG A 71 -23.14 -6.54 19.64
N GLY A 72 -23.28 -5.22 19.59
CA GLY A 72 -24.22 -4.46 20.42
C GLY A 72 -25.67 -4.52 19.93
N GLY A 73 -25.95 -5.20 18.81
CA GLY A 73 -27.31 -5.26 18.24
C GLY A 73 -27.81 -3.92 17.70
N MET A 74 -26.92 -2.96 17.45
CA MET A 74 -27.27 -1.60 17.01
C MET A 74 -27.35 -1.47 15.49
N LEU A 75 -26.88 -2.50 14.77
CA LEU A 75 -26.95 -2.56 13.31
C LEU A 75 -28.24 -3.22 12.88
N GLU A 76 -29.10 -2.46 12.20
CA GLU A 76 -30.31 -2.98 11.58
C GLU A 76 -30.11 -3.11 10.07
N TYR A 77 -30.69 -4.15 9.46
CA TYR A 77 -30.75 -4.30 8.02
C TYR A 77 -32.19 -4.29 7.55
N ARG A 78 -32.53 -3.36 6.65
CA ARG A 78 -33.89 -3.20 6.11
C ARG A 78 -33.84 -2.60 4.72
N ASP A 79 -34.59 -3.17 3.79
CA ASP A 79 -34.79 -2.65 2.43
C ASP A 79 -33.47 -2.33 1.69
N GLY A 80 -32.48 -3.24 1.81
CA GLY A 80 -31.16 -3.08 1.16
C GLY A 80 -30.21 -2.11 1.87
N LYS A 81 -30.59 -1.55 3.02
CA LYS A 81 -29.81 -0.58 3.77
C LYS A 81 -29.33 -1.14 5.09
N VAL A 82 -28.16 -0.68 5.53
CA VAL A 82 -27.71 -0.83 6.92
C VAL A 82 -27.98 0.45 7.68
N CYS A 83 -28.55 0.32 8.87
CA CYS A 83 -28.96 1.44 9.71
C CYS A 83 -28.33 1.35 11.10
N VAL A 84 -27.92 2.50 11.64
CA VAL A 84 -27.43 2.66 13.02
C VAL A 84 -28.07 3.91 13.61
N PHE A 85 -28.79 3.77 14.72
CA PHE A 85 -29.55 4.85 15.37
C PHE A 85 -30.44 5.64 14.38
N GLY A 86 -31.16 4.93 13.50
CA GLY A 86 -32.06 5.51 12.50
C GLY A 86 -31.38 6.17 11.29
N ARG A 87 -30.04 6.20 11.23
CA ARG A 87 -29.29 6.68 10.05
C ARG A 87 -28.94 5.50 9.17
N CYS A 88 -29.22 5.60 7.88
CA CYS A 88 -29.09 4.48 6.96
C CYS A 88 -28.20 4.80 5.76
N VAL A 89 -27.45 3.80 5.29
CA VAL A 89 -26.72 3.84 4.01
C VAL A 89 -27.02 2.58 3.22
N ASP A 90 -26.81 2.64 1.90
CA ASP A 90 -26.89 1.47 1.05
C ASP A 90 -25.89 0.40 1.53
N ALA A 91 -26.38 -0.81 1.81
CA ALA A 91 -25.58 -1.87 2.39
C ALA A 91 -24.52 -2.37 1.41
N TYR A 92 -24.88 -2.52 0.14
CA TYR A 92 -23.97 -3.01 -0.89
C TYR A 92 -22.82 -2.04 -1.09
N GLU A 93 -23.10 -0.75 -1.27
CA GLU A 93 -22.08 0.29 -1.43
C GLU A 93 -21.15 0.38 -0.21
N PHE A 94 -21.71 0.26 1.00
CA PHE A 94 -20.93 0.32 2.23
C PHE A 94 -19.97 -0.87 2.37
N PHE A 95 -20.47 -2.10 2.25
CA PHE A 95 -19.63 -3.28 2.38
C PHE A 95 -18.66 -3.43 1.20
N LYS A 96 -19.08 -3.08 -0.02
CA LYS A 96 -18.19 -3.03 -1.18
C LYS A 96 -17.02 -2.06 -0.96
N ALA A 97 -17.27 -0.88 -0.40
CA ALA A 97 -16.20 0.07 -0.09
C ALA A 97 -15.21 -0.50 0.95
N ILE A 98 -15.69 -1.27 1.93
CA ILE A 98 -14.85 -1.98 2.91
C ILE A 98 -14.02 -3.08 2.22
N ASP A 99 -14.63 -3.88 1.36
CA ASP A 99 -13.95 -4.94 0.60
C ASP A 99 -12.88 -4.35 -0.32
N ASP A 100 -13.21 -3.31 -1.10
CA ASP A 100 -12.29 -2.59 -1.97
C ASP A 100 -11.08 -2.05 -1.17
N TYR A 101 -11.33 -1.53 0.05
CA TYR A 101 -10.28 -1.04 0.93
C TYR A 101 -9.32 -2.16 1.37
N TYR A 102 -9.83 -3.33 1.74
CA TYR A 102 -9.00 -4.46 2.16
C TYR A 102 -8.27 -5.14 1.00
N LEU A 103 -8.90 -5.26 -0.17
CA LEU A 103 -8.27 -5.75 -1.39
C LEU A 103 -7.10 -4.84 -1.78
N ALA A 104 -7.34 -3.53 -1.87
CA ALA A 104 -6.29 -2.57 -2.18
C ALA A 104 -5.19 -2.53 -1.09
N TYR A 105 -5.54 -2.68 0.19
CA TYR A 105 -4.55 -2.82 1.27
C TYR A 105 -3.65 -4.05 1.07
N ARG A 106 -4.25 -5.20 0.73
CA ARG A 106 -3.52 -6.45 0.48
C ARG A 106 -2.58 -6.30 -0.71
N ASP A 107 -3.05 -5.73 -1.80
CA ASP A 107 -2.25 -5.51 -3.01
C ASP A 107 -1.09 -4.55 -2.72
N ARG A 108 -1.35 -3.48 -1.96
CA ARG A 108 -0.30 -2.54 -1.52
C ARG A 108 0.77 -3.23 -0.66
N VAL A 109 0.36 -4.13 0.24
CA VAL A 109 1.31 -4.89 1.06
C VAL A 109 2.11 -5.87 0.21
N ARG A 110 1.50 -6.49 -0.82
CA ARG A 110 2.20 -7.33 -1.79
C ARG A 110 3.24 -6.52 -2.56
N ALA A 111 2.86 -5.39 -3.16
CA ALA A 111 3.76 -4.53 -3.91
C ALA A 111 4.96 -4.03 -3.07
N LEU A 112 4.75 -3.68 -1.80
CA LEU A 112 5.87 -3.34 -0.90
C LEU A 112 6.87 -4.49 -0.72
N ARG A 113 6.41 -5.75 -0.71
CA ARG A 113 7.29 -6.92 -0.63
C ARG A 113 8.00 -7.17 -1.95
N ASP A 114 7.30 -6.96 -3.05
CA ASP A 114 7.89 -7.10 -4.38
C ASP A 114 8.99 -6.05 -4.57
N ILE A 115 8.81 -4.82 -4.08
CA ILE A 115 9.88 -3.80 -4.05
C ILE A 115 11.05 -4.25 -3.17
N GLU A 116 10.80 -4.73 -1.95
CA GLU A 116 11.85 -5.26 -1.05
C GLU A 116 12.71 -6.32 -1.75
N PHE A 117 12.10 -7.19 -2.57
CA PHE A 117 12.80 -8.28 -3.25
C PHE A 117 13.41 -7.90 -4.60
N LEU A 118 12.64 -7.24 -5.47
CA LEU A 118 13.00 -6.96 -6.86
C LEU A 118 13.90 -5.72 -6.99
N CYS A 119 13.88 -4.82 -6.01
CA CYS A 119 14.62 -3.55 -6.07
C CYS A 119 15.89 -3.55 -5.22
N LYS A 120 16.22 -4.63 -4.51
CA LYS A 120 17.32 -4.66 -3.53
C LYS A 120 18.66 -4.21 -4.12
N ASP A 121 18.99 -4.69 -5.31
CA ASP A 121 20.25 -4.41 -6.02
C ASP A 121 20.00 -3.73 -7.37
N VAL A 122 18.82 -3.14 -7.55
CA VAL A 122 18.37 -2.53 -8.80
C VAL A 122 18.05 -1.07 -8.55
N THR A 123 18.49 -0.21 -9.46
CA THR A 123 18.14 1.22 -9.42
C THR A 123 16.94 1.46 -10.32
N PRO A 124 15.72 1.66 -9.77
CA PRO A 124 14.55 1.92 -10.60
C PRO A 124 14.63 3.27 -11.32
N PHE A 125 13.82 3.39 -12.35
CA PHE A 125 13.56 4.66 -13.02
C PHE A 125 12.69 5.56 -12.13
N PHE A 126 11.63 5.02 -11.52
CA PHE A 126 10.75 5.78 -10.64
C PHE A 126 11.17 5.70 -9.17
N CYS A 127 10.93 6.78 -8.41
CA CYS A 127 11.06 6.77 -6.94
C CYS A 127 12.41 6.26 -6.41
N ARG A 128 13.49 6.50 -7.16
CA ARG A 128 14.82 5.95 -6.90
C ARG A 128 15.27 6.16 -5.45
N ASP A 129 15.17 7.40 -4.98
CA ASP A 129 15.65 7.77 -3.65
C ASP A 129 14.74 7.22 -2.54
N GLU A 130 13.44 7.16 -2.78
CA GLU A 130 12.47 6.57 -1.84
C GLU A 130 12.66 5.06 -1.72
N VAL A 131 12.90 4.36 -2.84
CA VAL A 131 13.17 2.92 -2.85
C VAL A 131 14.47 2.62 -2.12
N LYS A 132 15.54 3.38 -2.41
CA LYS A 132 16.82 3.23 -1.70
C LYS A 132 16.66 3.44 -0.19
N ARG A 133 15.95 4.49 0.24
CA ARG A 133 15.68 4.75 1.66
C ARG A 133 14.83 3.66 2.29
N PHE A 134 13.83 3.14 1.58
CA PHE A 134 12.95 2.09 2.06
C PHE A 134 13.70 0.77 2.27
N ILE A 135 14.53 0.35 1.32
CA ILE A 135 15.35 -0.87 1.42
C ILE A 135 16.35 -0.72 2.56
N LYS A 136 17.07 0.40 2.63
CA LYS A 136 18.01 0.65 3.73
C LYS A 136 17.33 0.56 5.09
N ALA A 137 16.17 1.20 5.26
CA ALA A 137 15.45 1.15 6.54
C ALA A 137 14.95 -0.26 6.91
N ILE A 138 14.72 -1.14 5.93
CA ILE A 138 14.45 -2.56 6.18
C ILE A 138 15.71 -3.26 6.68
N GLU A 139 16.85 -3.04 6.03
CA GLU A 139 18.15 -3.62 6.42
C GLU A 139 18.55 -3.18 7.83
N ASP A 140 18.43 -1.89 8.13
CA ASP A 140 18.73 -1.32 9.45
C ASP A 140 17.91 -1.99 10.57
N LEU A 141 16.65 -2.36 10.31
CA LEU A 141 15.80 -3.12 11.25
C LEU A 141 16.27 -4.57 11.45
N TRP A 142 16.79 -5.21 10.40
CA TRP A 142 17.33 -6.56 10.50
C TRP A 142 18.61 -6.63 11.35
N GLU A 143 19.38 -5.54 11.44
CA GLU A 143 20.55 -5.44 12.33
C GLU A 143 20.19 -5.48 13.82
N ILE A 144 18.94 -5.12 14.16
CA ILE A 144 18.47 -4.98 15.56
C ILE A 144 17.34 -5.97 15.90
N PRO A 145 17.59 -7.27 15.69
CA PRO A 145 16.59 -8.34 15.49
C PRO A 145 15.10 -7.96 15.42
N VAL A 146 14.73 -6.93 14.65
CA VAL A 146 13.35 -6.47 14.51
C VAL A 146 12.90 -6.78 13.09
N ASN A 147 11.93 -7.69 12.96
CA ASN A 147 11.37 -7.99 11.65
C ASN A 147 10.43 -6.85 11.22
N PRO A 148 10.64 -6.16 10.08
CA PRO A 148 9.78 -5.05 9.66
C PRO A 148 8.28 -5.40 9.56
N ARG A 149 7.97 -6.68 9.32
CA ARG A 149 6.58 -7.21 9.22
C ARG A 149 5.96 -7.50 10.59
N ARG A 150 6.78 -7.61 11.63
CA ARG A 150 6.36 -7.90 13.01
C ARG A 150 6.92 -6.86 14.00
N ALA A 151 7.35 -5.70 13.51
CA ALA A 151 8.14 -4.76 14.28
C ALA A 151 7.44 -4.31 15.57
N SER A 152 6.13 -4.03 15.52
CA SER A 152 5.38 -3.67 16.74
C SER A 152 5.37 -4.77 17.80
N ARG A 153 5.36 -6.05 17.39
CA ARG A 153 5.44 -7.18 18.32
C ARG A 153 6.86 -7.32 18.87
N ASP A 154 7.87 -7.24 18.01
CA ASP A 154 9.26 -7.44 18.39
C ASP A 154 9.75 -6.28 19.29
N ILE A 155 9.38 -5.03 18.99
CA ILE A 155 9.61 -3.87 19.86
C ILE A 155 8.90 -4.01 21.21
N ARG A 156 7.66 -4.51 21.22
CA ARG A 156 6.95 -4.80 22.48
C ARG A 156 7.71 -5.82 23.32
N MET A 157 8.27 -6.87 22.69
CA MET A 157 9.09 -7.85 23.40
C MET A 157 10.36 -7.22 23.97
N LEU A 158 11.05 -6.36 23.20
CA LEU A 158 12.20 -5.61 23.70
C LEU A 158 11.84 -4.75 24.92
N ALA A 159 10.65 -4.14 24.92
CA ALA A 159 10.16 -3.35 26.04
C ALA A 159 9.88 -4.20 27.29
N ILE A 160 9.20 -5.34 27.12
CA ILE A 160 8.94 -6.30 28.21
C ILE A 160 10.26 -6.80 28.82
N MET A 161 11.25 -7.09 27.96
CA MET A 161 12.57 -7.57 28.38
C MET A 161 13.49 -6.45 28.91
N LYS A 162 13.03 -5.19 28.92
CA LYS A 162 13.86 -4.01 29.29
C LYS A 162 15.20 -3.97 28.55
N SER A 163 15.19 -4.34 27.26
CA SER A 163 16.40 -4.40 26.45
C SER A 163 17.02 -3.01 26.27
N PRO A 164 18.36 -2.85 26.37
CA PRO A 164 19.01 -1.59 26.07
C PRO A 164 18.83 -1.15 24.60
N LYS A 165 18.51 -2.10 23.70
CA LYS A 165 18.25 -1.84 22.27
C LYS A 165 16.84 -1.27 22.00
N LEU A 166 15.98 -1.14 23.00
CA LEU A 166 14.61 -0.67 22.80
C LEU A 166 14.56 0.72 22.15
N LYS A 167 15.40 1.65 22.62
CA LYS A 167 15.42 3.02 22.09
C LYS A 167 15.78 3.02 20.61
N GLU A 168 16.89 2.38 20.26
CA GLU A 168 17.36 2.23 18.88
C GLU A 168 16.28 1.55 18.00
N ALA A 169 15.59 0.54 18.52
CA ALA A 169 14.52 -0.15 17.80
C ALA A 169 13.31 0.72 17.48
N ILE A 170 12.92 1.60 18.40
CA ILE A 170 11.85 2.57 18.18
C ILE A 170 12.27 3.59 17.12
N GLU A 171 13.51 4.08 17.18
CA GLU A 171 14.05 5.06 16.23
C GLU A 171 14.12 4.50 14.80
N LYS A 172 14.79 3.35 14.62
CA LYS A 172 14.88 2.66 13.31
C LYS A 172 13.50 2.28 12.75
N TYR A 173 12.56 1.88 13.61
CA TYR A 173 11.18 1.62 13.16
C TYR A 173 10.46 2.91 12.72
N GLY A 174 10.71 4.03 13.41
CA GLY A 174 10.23 5.34 12.99
C GLY A 174 10.75 5.75 11.61
N GLU A 175 12.03 5.50 11.35
CA GLU A 175 12.67 5.75 10.05
C GLU A 175 12.07 4.87 8.95
N TYR A 176 11.89 3.57 9.21
CA TYR A 176 11.18 2.66 8.31
C TYR A 176 9.76 3.15 7.97
N LEU A 177 8.99 3.58 8.97
CA LEU A 177 7.64 4.12 8.75
C LEU A 177 7.66 5.40 7.91
N ARG A 178 8.69 6.24 8.06
CA ARG A 178 8.89 7.46 7.27
C ARG A 178 9.25 7.11 5.82
N ALA A 179 10.26 6.27 5.60
CA ALA A 179 10.70 5.85 4.27
C ALA A 179 9.56 5.16 3.50
N ARG A 180 8.81 4.26 4.17
CA ARG A 180 7.61 3.64 3.60
C ARG A 180 6.56 4.67 3.16
N ARG A 181 6.34 5.73 3.95
CA ARG A 181 5.36 6.79 3.63
C ARG A 181 5.83 7.61 2.43
N GLU A 182 7.10 7.95 2.36
CA GLU A 182 7.70 8.68 1.24
C GLU A 182 7.58 7.86 -0.05
N LEU A 183 7.91 6.57 -0.01
CA LEU A 183 7.73 5.66 -1.14
C LEU A 183 6.27 5.57 -1.59
N LEU A 184 5.31 5.43 -0.67
CA LEU A 184 3.89 5.43 -1.02
C LEU A 184 3.44 6.73 -1.70
N ARG A 185 3.96 7.87 -1.24
CA ARG A 185 3.65 9.18 -1.86
C ARG A 185 4.23 9.27 -3.26
N CYS A 186 5.49 8.91 -3.44
CA CYS A 186 6.13 8.92 -4.75
C CYS A 186 5.41 7.99 -5.73
N ALA A 187 5.20 6.73 -5.34
CA ALA A 187 4.50 5.75 -6.16
C ALA A 187 3.09 6.21 -6.54
N GLY A 188 2.37 6.84 -5.61
CA GLY A 188 1.03 7.37 -5.86
C GLY A 188 0.95 8.51 -6.89
N MET A 189 2.08 9.14 -7.24
CA MET A 189 2.17 10.21 -8.24
C MET A 189 2.56 9.71 -9.64
N ILE A 190 2.95 8.44 -9.78
CA ILE A 190 3.29 7.85 -11.08
C ILE A 190 2.01 7.65 -11.90
N LEU A 191 1.99 8.20 -13.12
CA LEU A 191 0.94 8.01 -14.13
C LEU A 191 1.18 6.73 -14.94
#